data_AF-A0A139NIY2-F1
#
_entry.id   AF-A0A139NIY2-F1
#
_cell.length_a   1.000
_cell.length_b   1.000
_cell.length_c   1.000
_cell.angle_alpha   90.00
_cell.angle_beta   90.00
_cell.angle_gamma   90.00
#
_symmetry.space_group_name_H-M   'P 1'
#
loop_
_entity.id
_entity.type
_entity.pdbx_description
1 polymer ?
#
loop_
_entity_poly.entity_id
_entity_poly.type
_entity_poly.pdbx_seq_one_letter_code
_entity_poly.pdbx_strand_id
1 'polypeptide(L)'
;MAKTTRQRIITAFFRLAEKEPLRSNFSFSEIAKEAGIARQTIYRNHYNSSEEIILDIHQEIDHKISSRLAHFEGNGKEAIAFFASEIIPLLYQDKLWLRYLYSTAADPTWRPFLKRHYRHWLSQHLHINGNMADLDQQLALDIVVTTMLAIIESWITQPVPVPPELFGEQFKKIVGHALVDFVSEDEKDS
;
A
#
# COMPACT_ATOMS: atom_id res chain seq x y z
N MET A 1 -19.65 -7.22 -16.96
CA MET A 1 -20.48 -7.07 -15.74
C MET A 1 -20.60 -5.60 -15.41
N ALA A 2 -21.79 -5.11 -15.05
CA ALA A 2 -21.95 -3.71 -14.64
C ALA A 2 -21.19 -3.46 -13.32
N LYS A 3 -20.40 -2.38 -13.24
CA LYS A 3 -19.77 -1.96 -11.98
C LYS A 3 -20.88 -1.65 -10.96
N THR A 4 -20.76 -2.19 -9.74
CA THR A 4 -21.67 -1.83 -8.63
C THR A 4 -21.64 -0.32 -8.40
N THR A 5 -22.73 0.24 -7.87
CA THR A 5 -22.81 1.68 -7.56
C THR A 5 -21.67 2.12 -6.63
N ARG A 6 -21.33 1.29 -5.64
CA ARG A 6 -20.14 1.47 -4.78
C ARG A 6 -18.86 1.65 -5.60
N GLN A 7 -18.59 0.72 -6.52
CA GLN A 7 -17.39 0.78 -7.37
C GLN A 7 -17.36 2.03 -8.23
N ARG A 8 -18.52 2.50 -8.72
CA ARG A 8 -18.63 3.74 -9.49
C ARG A 8 -18.28 4.96 -8.63
N ILE A 9 -18.73 5.00 -7.38
CA ILE A 9 -18.43 6.08 -6.43
C ILE A 9 -16.93 6.12 -6.14
N ILE A 10 -16.32 4.99 -5.75
CA ILE A 10 -14.88 4.90 -5.46
C ILE A 10 -14.05 5.28 -6.71
N THR A 11 -14.43 4.77 -7.89
CA THR A 11 -13.74 5.11 -9.15
C THR A 11 -13.82 6.61 -9.43
N ALA A 12 -14.96 7.24 -9.19
CA ALA A 12 -15.15 8.67 -9.41
C ALA A 12 -14.34 9.52 -8.42
N PHE A 13 -14.33 9.15 -7.15
CA PHE A 13 -13.50 9.77 -6.12
C PHE A 13 -12.02 9.77 -6.54
N PHE A 14 -11.49 8.62 -6.94
CA PHE A 14 -10.09 8.53 -7.37
C PHE A 14 -9.77 9.26 -8.68
N ARG A 15 -10.71 9.32 -9.62
CA ARG A 15 -10.55 10.14 -10.84
C ARG A 15 -10.45 11.63 -10.51
N LEU A 16 -11.22 12.10 -9.53
CA LEU A 16 -11.10 13.48 -9.06
C LEU A 16 -9.74 13.71 -8.39
N ALA A 17 -9.29 12.78 -7.55
CA ALA A 17 -7.95 12.82 -6.96
C ALA A 17 -6.84 12.82 -8.01
N GLU A 18 -6.99 12.07 -9.10
CA GLU A 18 -6.02 12.07 -10.20
C GLU A 18 -5.99 13.40 -10.97
N LYS A 19 -7.16 14.04 -11.17
CA LYS A 19 -7.26 15.36 -11.81
C LYS A 19 -6.73 16.48 -10.92
N GLU A 20 -6.89 16.35 -9.60
CA GLU A 20 -6.47 17.33 -8.59
C GLU A 20 -5.61 16.67 -7.50
N PRO A 21 -4.35 16.25 -7.78
CA PRO A 21 -3.55 15.41 -6.88
C PRO A 21 -3.23 16.01 -5.52
N LEU A 22 -3.26 17.33 -5.39
CA LEU A 22 -2.96 18.04 -4.14
C LEU A 22 -4.20 18.26 -3.26
N ARG A 23 -5.40 17.89 -3.74
CA ARG A 23 -6.67 18.11 -3.05
C ARG A 23 -7.10 16.84 -2.33
N SER A 24 -7.40 16.96 -1.05
CA SER A 24 -7.79 15.83 -0.20
C SER A 24 -9.30 15.61 -0.09
N ASN A 25 -10.11 16.63 -0.40
CA ASN A 25 -11.55 16.61 -0.10
C ASN A 25 -12.38 16.88 -1.36
N PHE A 26 -13.34 16.01 -1.65
CA PHE A 26 -14.27 16.14 -2.77
C PHE A 26 -15.71 16.06 -2.27
N SER A 27 -16.55 17.01 -2.68
CA SER A 27 -17.96 16.99 -2.29
C SER A 27 -18.70 15.86 -2.99
N PHE A 28 -19.77 15.36 -2.38
CA PHE A 28 -20.62 14.36 -3.02
C PHE A 28 -21.29 14.85 -4.31
N SER A 29 -21.45 16.16 -4.49
CA SER A 29 -21.91 16.71 -5.76
C SER A 29 -20.88 16.47 -6.87
N GLU A 30 -19.60 16.69 -6.59
CA GLU A 30 -18.50 16.44 -7.53
C GLU A 30 -18.37 14.95 -7.82
N ILE A 31 -18.38 14.11 -6.79
CA ILE A 31 -18.28 12.66 -6.93
C ILE A 31 -19.47 12.10 -7.71
N ALA A 32 -20.70 12.55 -7.42
CA ALA A 32 -21.91 12.11 -8.13
C ALA A 32 -21.87 12.52 -9.62
N LYS A 33 -21.41 13.74 -9.90
CA LYS A 33 -21.22 14.24 -11.28
C LYS A 33 -20.20 13.38 -12.02
N GLU A 34 -19.03 13.12 -11.43
CA GLU A 34 -17.98 12.30 -12.02
C GLU A 34 -18.41 10.83 -12.19
N ALA A 35 -19.21 10.30 -11.26
CA ALA A 35 -19.76 8.94 -11.32
C ALA A 35 -20.93 8.79 -12.30
N GLY A 36 -21.56 9.89 -12.71
CA GLY A 36 -22.80 9.88 -13.51
C GLY A 36 -23.98 9.27 -12.76
N ILE A 37 -24.15 9.61 -11.48
CA ILE A 37 -25.26 9.17 -10.62
C ILE A 37 -25.94 10.36 -9.94
N ALA A 38 -27.13 10.16 -9.40
CA ALA A 38 -27.78 11.17 -8.56
C ALA A 38 -27.06 11.27 -7.21
N ARG A 39 -26.86 12.50 -6.70
CA ARG A 39 -26.24 12.73 -5.38
C ARG A 39 -26.94 11.98 -4.25
N GLN A 40 -28.28 11.87 -4.31
CA GLN A 40 -29.07 11.13 -3.32
C GLN A 40 -28.77 9.64 -3.29
N THR A 41 -28.27 9.06 -4.38
CA THR A 41 -27.84 7.66 -4.43
C THR A 41 -26.62 7.42 -3.55
N ILE A 42 -25.75 8.42 -3.36
CA ILE A 42 -24.59 8.31 -2.46
C ILE A 42 -25.06 8.29 -1.00
N TYR A 43 -25.83 9.30 -0.57
CA TYR A 43 -26.28 9.43 0.82
C TYR A 43 -27.19 8.30 1.30
N ARG A 44 -28.15 7.87 0.47
CA ARG A 44 -29.17 6.92 0.94
C ARG A 44 -28.63 5.51 1.14
N ASN A 45 -27.61 5.12 0.37
CA ASN A 45 -27.27 3.71 0.19
C ASN A 45 -25.77 3.39 0.32
N HIS A 46 -24.90 4.39 0.44
CA HIS A 46 -23.45 4.15 0.37
C HIS A 46 -22.62 4.90 1.41
N TYR A 47 -22.66 6.24 1.43
CA TYR A 47 -21.76 7.03 2.27
C TYR A 47 -22.42 8.32 2.77
N ASN A 48 -22.07 8.75 3.98
CA ASN A 48 -22.47 10.00 4.60
C ASN A 48 -21.38 11.09 4.53
N SER A 49 -20.11 10.70 4.30
CA SER A 49 -19.00 11.63 4.09
C SER A 49 -17.92 11.08 3.14
N SER A 50 -17.01 11.95 2.67
CA SER A 50 -15.85 11.54 1.85
C SER A 50 -14.88 10.66 2.65
N GLU A 51 -14.79 10.88 3.95
CA GLU A 51 -13.96 10.11 4.86
C GLU A 51 -14.46 8.66 4.99
N GLU A 52 -15.78 8.43 4.94
CA GLU A 52 -16.33 7.07 4.91
C GLU A 52 -15.93 6.30 3.65
N ILE A 53 -15.73 6.98 2.50
CA ILE A 53 -15.23 6.35 1.27
C ILE A 53 -13.79 5.85 1.50
N ILE A 54 -12.93 6.68 2.09
CA ILE A 54 -11.54 6.30 2.43
C ILE A 54 -11.52 5.15 3.44
N LEU A 55 -12.33 5.22 4.49
CA LEU A 55 -12.42 4.17 5.49
C LEU A 55 -12.86 2.83 4.89
N ASP A 56 -13.85 2.84 4.00
CA ASP A 56 -14.32 1.65 3.29
C ASP A 56 -13.21 1.04 2.39
N ILE A 57 -12.45 1.88 1.68
CA ILE A 57 -11.28 1.42 0.90
C ILE A 57 -10.21 0.81 1.81
N HIS A 58 -9.90 1.45 2.94
CA HIS A 58 -8.94 0.94 3.92
C HIS A 58 -9.39 -0.42 4.45
N GLN A 59 -10.65 -0.54 4.86
CA GLN A 59 -11.21 -1.78 5.37
C GLN A 59 -11.15 -2.91 4.33
N GLU A 60 -11.44 -2.61 3.05
CA GLU A 60 -11.37 -3.62 2.01
C GLU A 60 -9.94 -4.12 1.77
N ILE A 61 -8.97 -3.21 1.64
CA ILE A 61 -7.57 -3.56 1.42
C ILE A 61 -7.00 -4.26 2.66
N ASP A 62 -7.22 -3.69 3.85
CA ASP A 62 -6.67 -4.21 5.10
C ASP A 62 -7.28 -5.57 5.45
N HIS A 63 -8.58 -5.78 5.26
CA HIS A 63 -9.21 -7.05 5.58
C HIS A 63 -8.57 -8.23 4.82
N LYS A 64 -8.29 -8.06 3.53
CA LYS A 64 -7.62 -9.09 2.71
C LYS A 64 -6.23 -9.42 3.25
N ILE A 65 -5.46 -8.37 3.58
CA ILE A 65 -4.08 -8.51 4.04
C ILE A 65 -4.02 -9.05 5.47
N SER A 66 -4.74 -8.43 6.40
CA SER A 66 -4.83 -8.82 7.82
C SER A 66 -5.34 -10.25 7.97
N SER A 67 -6.35 -10.65 7.19
CA SER A 67 -6.83 -12.05 7.17
C SER A 67 -5.71 -13.01 6.77
N ARG A 68 -4.91 -12.67 5.76
CA ARG A 68 -3.79 -13.52 5.33
C ARG A 68 -2.68 -13.56 6.37
N LEU A 69 -2.29 -12.40 6.92
CA LEU A 69 -1.27 -12.28 7.95
C LEU A 69 -1.59 -13.04 9.23
N ALA A 70 -2.88 -13.16 9.60
CA ALA A 70 -3.31 -13.92 10.77
C ALA A 70 -3.03 -15.43 10.68
N HIS A 71 -2.81 -15.96 9.47
CA HIS A 71 -2.49 -17.38 9.25
C HIS A 71 -0.98 -17.64 9.15
N PHE A 72 -0.14 -16.62 9.36
CA PHE A 72 1.30 -16.79 9.34
C PHE A 72 1.80 -17.31 10.69
N GLU A 73 2.44 -18.47 10.68
CA GLU A 73 2.98 -19.13 11.89
C GLU A 73 4.52 -19.17 11.92
N GLY A 74 5.18 -18.65 10.89
CA GLY A 74 6.65 -18.68 10.76
C GLY A 74 7.37 -17.54 11.46
N ASN A 75 8.68 -17.41 11.22
CA ASN A 75 9.47 -16.28 11.74
C ASN A 75 10.60 -15.82 10.80
N GLY A 76 11.13 -14.62 11.06
CA GLY A 76 12.37 -14.16 10.43
C GLY A 76 12.31 -14.15 8.90
N LYS A 77 13.18 -14.94 8.26
CA LYS A 77 13.26 -15.03 6.79
C LYS A 77 12.00 -15.64 6.14
N GLU A 78 11.26 -16.47 6.87
CA GLU A 78 10.00 -17.05 6.37
C GLU A 78 8.94 -15.96 6.22
N ALA A 79 8.96 -14.92 7.06
CA ALA A 79 8.03 -13.79 6.94
C ALA A 79 8.25 -13.01 5.64
N ILE A 80 9.50 -12.87 5.20
CA ILE A 80 9.86 -12.24 3.93
C ILE A 80 9.36 -13.08 2.75
N ALA A 81 9.60 -14.39 2.78
CA ALA A 81 9.14 -15.30 1.73
C ALA A 81 7.60 -15.31 1.64
N PHE A 82 6.92 -15.39 2.79
CA PHE A 82 5.47 -15.29 2.90
C PHE A 82 4.94 -13.97 2.35
N PHE A 83 5.57 -12.85 2.69
CA PHE A 83 5.16 -11.54 2.17
C PHE A 83 5.23 -11.51 0.64
N ALA A 84 6.31 -12.07 0.08
CA ALA A 84 6.51 -12.12 -1.36
C ALA A 84 5.49 -13.01 -2.09
N SER A 85 5.12 -14.16 -1.52
CA SER A 85 4.21 -15.11 -2.16
C SER A 85 2.73 -14.87 -1.88
N GLU A 86 2.38 -14.32 -0.71
CA GLU A 86 0.98 -14.22 -0.27
C GLU A 86 0.46 -12.78 -0.24
N ILE A 87 1.29 -11.79 0.13
CA ILE A 87 0.83 -10.42 0.33
C ILE A 87 0.97 -9.57 -0.94
N ILE A 88 2.09 -9.69 -1.66
CA ILE A 88 2.31 -8.97 -2.93
C ILE A 88 1.19 -9.22 -3.95
N PRO A 89 0.71 -10.46 -4.18
CA PRO A 89 -0.42 -10.69 -5.09
C PRO A 89 -1.70 -10.00 -4.65
N LEU A 90 -1.99 -9.94 -3.34
CA LEU A 90 -3.18 -9.25 -2.81
C LEU A 90 -3.10 -7.75 -3.06
N LEU A 91 -1.93 -7.13 -2.81
CA LEU A 91 -1.71 -5.72 -3.12
C LEU A 91 -1.93 -5.42 -4.61
N TYR A 92 -1.49 -6.31 -5.49
CA TYR A 92 -1.65 -6.11 -6.94
C TYR A 92 -3.10 -6.14 -7.43
N GLN A 93 -4.00 -6.84 -6.73
CA GLN A 93 -5.43 -6.84 -7.04
C GLN A 93 -6.02 -5.43 -6.89
N ASP A 94 -5.59 -4.70 -5.87
CA ASP A 94 -6.05 -3.35 -5.54
C ASP A 94 -5.10 -2.24 -6.04
N LYS A 95 -4.17 -2.56 -6.95
CA LYS A 95 -3.09 -1.67 -7.42
C LYS A 95 -3.53 -0.28 -7.86
N LEU A 96 -4.71 -0.15 -8.47
CA LEU A 96 -5.21 1.16 -8.91
C LEU A 96 -5.53 2.04 -7.71
N TRP A 97 -6.22 1.50 -6.70
CA TRP A 97 -6.55 2.22 -5.48
C TRP A 97 -5.29 2.56 -4.68
N LEU A 98 -4.40 1.58 -4.52
CA LEU A 98 -3.11 1.78 -3.85
C LEU A 98 -2.30 2.89 -4.53
N ARG A 99 -2.20 2.88 -5.86
CA ARG A 99 -1.50 3.94 -6.60
C ARG A 99 -2.04 5.32 -6.23
N TYR A 100 -3.36 5.51 -6.24
CA TYR A 100 -3.95 6.80 -5.88
C TYR A 100 -3.74 7.18 -4.41
N LEU A 101 -3.85 6.21 -3.49
CA LEU A 101 -3.57 6.44 -2.05
C LEU A 101 -2.12 6.87 -1.80
N TYR A 102 -1.17 6.38 -2.61
CA TYR A 102 0.24 6.77 -2.50
C TYR A 102 0.60 8.05 -3.27
N SER A 103 -0.06 8.33 -4.39
CA SER A 103 0.32 9.39 -5.34
C SER A 103 -0.53 10.66 -5.27
N THR A 104 -1.56 10.70 -4.43
CA THR A 104 -2.46 11.85 -4.29
C THR A 104 -2.70 12.19 -2.82
N ALA A 105 -3.21 13.39 -2.56
CA ALA A 105 -3.62 13.82 -1.23
C ALA A 105 -4.99 13.26 -0.80
N ALA A 106 -5.57 12.33 -1.56
CA ALA A 106 -6.90 11.75 -1.30
C ALA A 106 -7.02 11.11 0.09
N ASP A 107 -5.92 10.55 0.60
CA ASP A 107 -5.82 10.16 2.00
C ASP A 107 -4.45 10.56 2.59
N PRO A 108 -4.37 11.67 3.34
CA PRO A 108 -3.13 12.06 4.01
C PRO A 108 -2.74 11.11 5.15
N THR A 109 -3.66 10.23 5.60
CA THR A 109 -3.44 9.31 6.72
C THR A 109 -2.91 7.94 6.29
N TRP A 110 -2.82 7.67 4.98
CA TRP A 110 -2.46 6.36 4.41
C TRP A 110 -1.11 5.86 4.92
N ARG A 111 -0.06 6.66 4.75
CA ARG A 111 1.31 6.28 5.17
C ARG A 111 1.42 6.11 6.69
N PRO A 112 0.90 7.06 7.53
CA PRO A 112 0.83 6.84 8.98
C PRO A 112 0.07 5.58 9.39
N PHE A 113 -1.05 5.28 8.72
CA PHE A 113 -1.84 4.07 8.96
C PHE A 113 -1.02 2.81 8.71
N LEU A 114 -0.41 2.68 7.52
CA LEU A 114 0.44 1.55 7.17
C LEU A 114 1.60 1.38 8.15
N LYS A 115 2.35 2.45 8.43
CA LYS A 115 3.50 2.38 9.33
C LYS A 115 3.09 1.86 10.71
N ARG A 116 1.98 2.36 11.27
CA ARG A 116 1.48 1.90 12.58
C ARG A 116 1.04 0.43 12.55
N HIS A 117 0.28 0.05 11.53
CA HIS A 117 -0.31 -1.29 11.43
C HIS A 117 0.74 -2.38 11.22
N TYR A 118 1.61 -2.22 10.22
CA TYR A 118 2.60 -3.25 9.88
C TYR A 118 3.77 -3.28 10.86
N ARG A 119 4.09 -2.16 11.53
CA ARG A 119 5.05 -2.17 12.64
C ARG A 119 4.60 -3.10 13.76
N HIS A 120 3.32 -3.07 14.11
CA HIS A 120 2.78 -3.96 15.14
C HIS A 120 2.94 -5.42 14.74
N TRP A 121 2.51 -5.79 13.54
CA TRP A 121 2.63 -7.17 13.05
C TRP A 121 4.09 -7.64 12.96
N LEU A 122 4.98 -6.82 12.37
CA LEU A 122 6.40 -7.16 12.22
C LEU A 122 7.10 -7.31 13.58
N SER A 123 6.74 -6.51 14.59
CA SER A 123 7.31 -6.64 15.94
C SER A 123 7.01 -7.98 16.62
N GLN A 124 5.95 -8.68 16.20
CA GLN A 124 5.56 -9.98 16.74
C GLN A 124 6.26 -11.15 16.03
N HIS A 125 6.74 -10.96 14.80
CA HIS A 125 7.21 -12.05 13.92
C HIS A 125 8.66 -11.90 13.45
N LEU A 126 9.27 -10.73 13.61
CA LEU A 126 10.67 -10.48 13.30
C LEU A 126 11.48 -10.27 14.58
N HIS A 127 12.39 -11.20 14.85
CA HIS A 127 13.48 -10.96 15.79
C HIS A 127 14.59 -10.22 15.08
N ILE A 128 14.72 -8.93 15.37
CA ILE A 128 15.77 -8.10 14.78
C ILE A 128 17.05 -8.31 15.57
N ASN A 129 18.10 -8.72 14.87
CA ASN A 129 19.41 -8.84 15.46
C ASN A 129 20.05 -7.45 15.63
N GLY A 130 19.80 -6.80 16.77
CA GLY A 130 20.34 -5.48 17.10
C GLY A 130 21.87 -5.39 17.08
N ASN A 131 22.56 -6.53 17.17
CA ASN A 131 24.03 -6.60 17.16
C ASN A 131 24.64 -6.42 15.76
N MET A 132 23.84 -6.38 14.69
CA MET A 132 24.36 -6.25 13.33
C MET A 132 24.95 -4.86 13.05
N ALA A 133 24.53 -3.83 13.80
CA ALA A 133 24.95 -2.44 13.60
C ALA A 133 24.91 -1.58 14.88
N ASP A 134 24.91 -2.20 16.07
CA ASP A 134 24.77 -1.52 17.37
C ASP A 134 23.54 -0.58 17.44
N LEU A 135 22.42 -1.01 16.84
CA LEU A 135 21.18 -0.23 16.78
C LEU A 135 20.22 -0.64 17.90
N ASP A 136 19.52 0.34 18.44
CA ASP A 136 18.34 0.09 19.27
C ASP A 136 17.29 -0.74 18.49
N GLN A 137 16.64 -1.67 19.18
CA GLN A 137 15.70 -2.61 18.56
C GLN A 137 14.48 -1.90 17.93
N GLN A 138 14.00 -0.80 18.52
CA GLN A 138 12.88 -0.03 17.97
C GLN A 138 13.31 0.74 16.72
N LEU A 139 14.52 1.31 16.73
CA LEU A 139 15.10 1.96 15.56
C LEU A 139 15.28 0.97 14.41
N ALA A 140 15.82 -0.21 14.69
CA ALA A 140 16.02 -1.24 13.69
C ALA A 140 14.68 -1.74 13.10
N LEU A 141 13.64 -1.88 13.93
CA LEU A 141 12.28 -2.21 13.46
C LEU A 141 11.72 -1.12 12.55
N ASP A 142 11.87 0.14 12.95
CA ASP A 142 11.39 1.26 12.15
C ASP A 142 12.08 1.35 10.79
N ILE A 143 13.38 1.05 10.72
CA ILE A 143 14.13 0.97 9.46
C ILE A 143 13.55 -0.15 8.58
N VAL A 144 13.40 -1.37 9.10
CA VAL A 144 12.87 -2.51 8.34
C VAL A 144 11.47 -2.21 7.80
N VAL A 145 10.55 -1.73 8.65
CA VAL A 145 9.18 -1.38 8.25
C VAL A 145 9.20 -0.30 7.16
N THR A 146 9.99 0.75 7.35
CA THR A 146 10.05 1.88 6.41
C THR A 146 10.61 1.44 5.06
N THR A 147 11.66 0.64 5.05
CA THR A 147 12.27 0.12 3.81
C THR A 147 11.30 -0.80 3.07
N MET A 148 10.65 -1.75 3.76
CA MET A 148 9.65 -2.62 3.13
C MET A 148 8.52 -1.82 2.49
N LEU A 149 7.95 -0.85 3.22
CA LEU A 149 6.89 0.01 2.70
C LEU A 149 7.35 0.84 1.49
N ALA A 150 8.57 1.38 1.53
CA ALA A 150 9.13 2.16 0.42
C ALA A 150 9.32 1.32 -0.85
N ILE A 151 9.77 0.06 -0.72
CA ILE A 151 9.91 -0.87 -1.85
C ILE A 151 8.55 -1.15 -2.48
N ILE A 152 7.54 -1.46 -1.66
CA ILE A 152 6.16 -1.75 -2.13
C ILE A 152 5.57 -0.54 -2.82
N GLU A 153 5.69 0.64 -2.21
CA GLU A 153 5.22 1.89 -2.77
C GLU A 153 5.86 2.18 -4.14
N SER A 154 7.19 2.07 -4.23
CA SER A 154 7.95 2.31 -5.46
C SER A 154 7.53 1.37 -6.60
N TRP A 155 7.08 0.17 -6.26
CA TRP A 155 6.54 -0.79 -7.23
C TRP A 155 5.11 -0.50 -7.62
N ILE A 156 4.20 -0.36 -6.65
CA ILE A 156 2.76 -0.30 -6.91
C ILE A 156 2.34 1.02 -7.57
N THR A 157 3.15 2.07 -7.42
CA THR A 157 2.91 3.40 -8.02
C THR A 157 3.38 3.52 -9.47
N GLN A 158 4.08 2.50 -10.00
CA GLN A 158 4.50 2.49 -11.41
C GLN A 158 3.28 2.60 -12.34
N PRO A 159 3.43 3.21 -13.54
CA PRO A 159 2.34 3.28 -14.52
C PRO A 159 1.77 1.90 -14.87
N VAL A 160 2.65 0.91 -14.98
CA VAL A 160 2.34 -0.51 -15.16
C VAL A 160 3.26 -1.30 -14.22
N PRO A 161 2.82 -1.60 -12.98
CA PRO A 161 3.65 -2.35 -12.04
C PRO A 161 3.97 -3.73 -12.59
N VAL A 162 5.21 -4.18 -12.37
CA VAL A 162 5.66 -5.54 -12.71
C VAL A 162 4.72 -6.58 -12.08
N PRO A 163 4.38 -7.70 -12.77
CA PRO A 163 3.49 -8.72 -12.21
C PRO A 163 3.97 -9.29 -10.87
N PRO A 164 3.06 -9.72 -9.98
CA PRO A 164 3.36 -10.18 -8.63
C PRO A 164 4.43 -11.27 -8.55
N GLU A 165 4.42 -12.22 -9.49
CA GLU A 165 5.33 -13.37 -9.48
C GLU A 165 6.78 -12.92 -9.70
N LEU A 166 6.98 -12.01 -10.66
CA LEU A 166 8.29 -11.44 -10.95
C LEU A 166 8.73 -10.47 -9.86
N PHE A 167 7.82 -9.62 -9.39
CA PHE A 167 8.14 -8.66 -8.35
C PHE A 167 8.40 -9.35 -7.00
N GLY A 168 7.75 -10.47 -6.68
CA GLY A 168 8.04 -11.25 -5.47
C GLY A 168 9.47 -11.77 -5.43
N GLU A 169 10.01 -12.23 -6.57
CA GLU A 169 11.43 -12.60 -6.67
C GLU A 169 12.35 -11.39 -6.55
N GLN A 170 12.01 -10.27 -7.17
CA GLN A 170 12.78 -9.02 -7.04
C GLN A 170 12.77 -8.51 -5.60
N PHE A 171 11.61 -8.52 -4.95
CA PHE A 171 11.42 -8.10 -3.56
C PHE A 171 12.32 -8.89 -2.63
N LYS A 172 12.33 -10.23 -2.72
CA LYS A 172 13.20 -11.10 -1.92
C LYS A 172 14.69 -10.77 -2.12
N LYS A 173 15.11 -10.46 -3.35
CA LYS A 173 16.48 -10.02 -3.63
C LYS A 173 16.76 -8.66 -2.98
N ILE A 174 15.88 -7.68 -3.19
CA ILE A 174 16.07 -6.32 -2.67
C ILE A 174 16.23 -6.31 -1.16
N VAL A 175 15.33 -6.98 -0.44
CA VAL A 175 15.41 -7.05 1.02
C VAL A 175 16.55 -7.94 1.54
N GLY A 176 17.11 -8.78 0.68
CA GLY A 176 18.25 -9.65 0.99
C GLY A 176 19.62 -9.02 0.74
N HIS A 177 19.67 -7.88 0.03
CA HIS A 177 20.90 -7.16 -0.30
C HIS A 177 21.09 -5.93 0.59
N ALA A 178 22.34 -5.54 0.81
CA ALA A 178 22.65 -4.28 1.45
C ALA A 178 22.41 -3.13 0.46
N LEU A 179 22.03 -1.93 0.95
CA LEU A 179 21.79 -0.78 0.07
C LEU A 179 23.01 -0.42 -0.80
N VAL A 180 24.22 -0.65 -0.28
CA VAL A 180 25.47 -0.42 -1.02
C VAL A 180 25.58 -1.28 -2.28
N ASP A 181 24.96 -2.47 -2.28
CA ASP A 181 25.00 -3.39 -3.44
C ASP A 181 24.22 -2.83 -4.64
N PHE A 182 23.34 -1.83 -4.43
CA PHE A 182 22.58 -1.16 -5.48
C PHE A 182 23.31 0.03 -6.11
N VAL A 183 24.48 0.40 -5.60
CA VAL A 183 25.27 1.53 -6.09
C VAL A 183 26.49 0.98 -6.82
N SER A 184 26.53 1.15 -8.14
CA SER A 184 27.74 0.87 -8.92
C SER A 184 28.72 2.03 -8.82
N GLU A 185 30.01 1.74 -8.66
CA GLU A 185 31.05 2.70 -9.01
C GLU A 185 30.99 2.88 -10.54
N ASP A 186 30.89 4.12 -11.02
CA ASP A 186 30.94 4.39 -12.46
C ASP A 186 32.17 3.71 -13.06
N GLU A 187 32.00 2.95 -14.14
CA GLU A 187 33.13 2.51 -14.97
C GLU A 187 33.85 3.79 -15.40
N LYS A 188 35.01 4.04 -14.80
CA LYS A 188 35.95 5.01 -15.35
C LYS A 188 36.40 4.45 -16.69
N ASP A 189 35.75 4.89 -17.76
CA ASP A 189 36.26 4.83 -19.12
C ASP A 189 37.76 5.17 -19.07
N SER A 190 38.59 4.15 -19.25
CA SER A 190 40.05 4.21 -19.34
C SER A 190 40.46 3.77 -20.73
#